data_AF-A0A7C3WGC4-F1
#
_entry.id   AF-A0A7C3WGC4-F1
#
_cell.length_a   1.000
_cell.length_b   1.000
_cell.length_c   1.000
_cell.angle_alpha   90.00
_cell.angle_beta   90.00
_cell.angle_gamma   90.00
#
_symmetry.space_group_name_H-M   'P 1'
#
loop_
_entity.id
_entity.type
_entity.pdbx_description
1 polymer ?
#
loop_
_entity_poly.entity_id
_entity_poly.type
_entity_poly.pdbx_seq_one_letter_code
_entity_poly.pdbx_strand_id
1 'polypeptide(L)'
;MKNISVGIRLVTAFIVISLLTSVVGFMGYKGLTSTKGYLDTGNKVYLPAMQELATIRFNLRNIVVAQRTLLMEHLSPQERKRQLDNVQAARQTYQQAMAAFEALPHSAEVDALWRQFKQLIQETRAVNDKVAAVVAEWEKDMANEDKAAKAEEAVIGLGGEANRKLNDAIAQVMSATLKQAQADVRVADSDTDRLNTIMLVLSVLAPLASVAAGLVVTRSIVTPL
;
A
#
# COMPACT_ATOMS: atom_id res chain seq x y z
N MET A 1 -60.12 26.02 -13.24
CA MET A 1 -58.90 25.18 -13.15
C MET A 1 -59.20 23.85 -13.82
N LYS A 2 -58.37 23.37 -14.76
CA LYS A 2 -58.68 22.21 -15.62
C LYS A 2 -58.98 20.96 -14.79
N ASN A 3 -60.08 20.26 -15.11
CA ASN A 3 -60.44 18.94 -14.56
C ASN A 3 -59.43 17.87 -15.04
N ILE A 4 -58.27 17.78 -14.38
CA ILE A 4 -57.33 16.67 -14.57
C ILE A 4 -57.97 15.41 -14.00
N SER A 5 -57.96 14.30 -14.75
CA SER A 5 -58.55 13.03 -14.33
C SER A 5 -57.81 12.42 -13.12
N VAL A 6 -58.53 11.66 -12.29
CA VAL A 6 -57.99 10.99 -11.09
C VAL A 6 -56.81 10.08 -11.44
N GLY A 7 -56.89 9.38 -12.58
CA GLY A 7 -55.80 8.52 -13.07
C GLY A 7 -54.50 9.28 -13.30
N ILE A 8 -54.54 10.47 -13.91
CA ILE A 8 -53.34 11.29 -14.14
C ILE A 8 -52.72 11.74 -12.81
N ARG A 9 -53.54 12.08 -11.80
CA ARG A 9 -53.06 12.50 -10.47
C ARG A 9 -52.32 11.36 -9.75
N LEU A 10 -52.89 10.15 -9.76
CA LEU A 10 -52.26 8.96 -9.17
C LEU A 10 -50.96 8.59 -9.89
N VAL A 11 -50.98 8.54 -11.22
CA VAL A 11 -49.79 8.20 -12.02
C VAL A 11 -48.66 9.22 -11.76
N THR A 12 -48.98 10.51 -11.68
CA THR A 12 -47.97 11.55 -11.40
C THR A 12 -47.32 11.36 -10.03
N ALA A 13 -48.11 11.06 -8.99
CA ALA A 13 -47.58 10.79 -7.65
C ALA A 13 -46.66 9.55 -7.62
N PHE A 14 -47.08 8.47 -8.28
CA PHE A 14 -46.27 7.25 -8.40
C PHE A 14 -44.98 7.46 -9.19
N ILE A 15 -45.00 8.25 -10.27
CA ILE A 15 -43.79 8.59 -11.03
C ILE A 15 -42.80 9.33 -10.15
N VAL A 16 -43.25 10.30 -9.34
CA VAL A 16 -42.38 11.04 -8.42
C VAL A 16 -41.73 10.11 -7.39
N ILE A 17 -42.51 9.21 -6.77
CA ILE A 17 -41.99 8.24 -5.78
C ILE A 17 -41.00 7.27 -6.43
N SER A 18 -41.31 6.77 -7.63
CA SER A 18 -40.45 5.88 -8.40
C SER A 18 -39.11 6.55 -8.74
N LEU A 19 -39.15 7.82 -9.16
CA LEU A 19 -37.96 8.62 -9.44
C LEU A 19 -37.09 8.79 -8.18
N LEU A 20 -37.70 9.15 -7.05
CA LEU A 20 -37.00 9.28 -5.77
C LEU A 20 -36.34 7.96 -5.34
N THR A 21 -37.05 6.85 -5.49
CA THR A 21 -36.54 5.50 -5.18
C THR A 21 -35.36 5.14 -6.09
N SER A 22 -35.44 5.46 -7.38
CA SER A 22 -34.37 5.24 -8.35
C SER A 22 -33.11 6.05 -8.04
N VAL A 23 -33.26 7.31 -7.58
CA VAL A 23 -32.12 8.14 -7.15
C VAL A 23 -31.43 7.52 -5.94
N VAL A 24 -32.19 7.03 -4.94
CA VAL A 24 -31.61 6.35 -3.76
C VAL A 24 -30.83 5.10 -4.19
N GLY A 25 -31.42 4.25 -5.05
CA GLY A 25 -30.77 3.04 -5.56
C GLY A 25 -29.48 3.36 -6.33
N PHE A 26 -29.50 4.39 -7.18
CA PHE A 26 -28.33 4.84 -7.93
C PHE A 26 -27.21 5.35 -7.03
N MET A 27 -27.53 6.14 -5.99
CA MET A 27 -26.55 6.63 -5.02
C MET A 27 -25.92 5.48 -4.23
N GLY A 28 -26.74 4.51 -3.80
CA GLY A 28 -26.25 3.30 -3.13
C GLY A 28 -25.29 2.49 -4.02
N TYR A 29 -25.63 2.32 -5.29
CA TYR A 29 -24.75 1.65 -6.27
C TYR A 29 -23.41 2.39 -6.46
N LYS A 30 -23.44 3.72 -6.55
CA LYS A 30 -22.22 4.54 -6.63
C LYS A 30 -21.36 4.41 -5.37
N GLY A 31 -21.97 4.41 -4.19
CA GLY A 31 -21.27 4.17 -2.92
C GLY A 31 -20.53 2.84 -2.92
N LEU A 32 -21.24 1.75 -3.23
CA LEU A 32 -20.65 0.41 -3.30
C LEU A 32 -19.51 0.32 -4.32
N THR A 33 -19.66 0.95 -5.48
CA THR A 33 -18.64 0.95 -6.53
C THR A 33 -17.38 1.72 -6.10
N SER A 34 -17.56 2.85 -5.41
CA SER A 34 -16.45 3.66 -4.90
C SER A 34 -15.70 2.91 -3.78
N THR A 35 -16.44 2.36 -2.80
CA THR A 35 -15.85 1.53 -1.74
C THR A 35 -15.08 0.35 -2.31
N LYS A 36 -15.61 -0.33 -3.34
CA LYS A 36 -14.90 -1.40 -4.03
C LYS A 36 -13.59 -0.92 -4.66
N GLY A 37 -13.57 0.25 -5.29
CA GLY A 37 -12.36 0.84 -5.86
C GLY A 37 -11.28 1.11 -4.82
N TYR A 38 -11.66 1.63 -3.65
CA TYR A 38 -10.74 1.88 -2.54
C TYR A 38 -10.20 0.57 -1.93
N LEU A 39 -11.07 -0.42 -1.74
CA LEU A 39 -10.66 -1.76 -1.30
C LEU A 39 -9.72 -2.44 -2.30
N ASP A 40 -10.00 -2.32 -3.59
CA ASP A 40 -9.14 -2.85 -4.65
C ASP A 40 -7.77 -2.17 -4.65
N THR A 41 -7.72 -0.85 -4.48
CA THR A 41 -6.44 -0.12 -4.39
C THR A 41 -5.65 -0.57 -3.16
N GLY A 42 -6.29 -0.66 -1.99
CA GLY A 42 -5.66 -1.19 -0.78
C GLY A 42 -5.09 -2.61 -0.96
N ASN A 43 -5.90 -3.51 -1.51
CA ASN A 43 -5.54 -4.93 -1.63
C ASN A 43 -4.59 -5.24 -2.79
N LYS A 44 -4.66 -4.51 -3.90
CA LYS A 44 -3.91 -4.81 -5.13
C LYS A 44 -2.69 -3.91 -5.33
N VAL A 45 -2.61 -2.78 -4.60
CA VAL A 45 -1.48 -1.84 -4.69
C VAL A 45 -0.75 -1.77 -3.35
N TYR A 46 -1.40 -1.25 -2.31
CA TYR A 46 -0.69 -0.89 -1.07
C TYR A 46 -0.22 -2.08 -0.24
N LEU A 47 -1.05 -3.12 -0.09
CA LEU A 47 -0.65 -4.33 0.63
C LEU A 47 0.53 -5.05 -0.07
N PRO A 48 0.47 -5.34 -1.39
CA PRO A 48 1.61 -5.89 -2.12
C PRO A 48 2.84 -4.99 -2.02
N ALA A 49 2.70 -3.67 -2.21
CA ALA A 49 3.83 -2.74 -2.12
C ALA A 49 4.54 -2.82 -0.77
N MET A 50 3.79 -2.83 0.34
CA MET A 50 4.36 -2.95 1.68
C MET A 50 5.00 -4.32 1.93
N GLN A 51 4.41 -5.39 1.39
CA GLN A 51 4.97 -6.74 1.46
C GLN A 51 6.31 -6.83 0.72
N GLU A 52 6.40 -6.27 -0.49
CA GLU A 52 7.65 -6.26 -1.27
C GLU A 52 8.72 -5.42 -0.58
N LEU A 53 8.39 -4.23 -0.08
CA LEU A 53 9.33 -3.38 0.67
C LEU A 53 9.83 -4.06 1.95
N ALA A 54 8.94 -4.77 2.67
CA ALA A 54 9.32 -5.55 3.83
C ALA A 54 10.25 -6.72 3.46
N THR A 55 9.97 -7.41 2.35
CA THR A 55 10.79 -8.49 1.81
C THR A 55 12.18 -7.97 1.43
N ILE A 56 12.26 -6.81 0.79
CA ILE A 56 13.54 -6.15 0.47
C ILE A 56 14.31 -5.86 1.76
N ARG A 57 13.69 -5.16 2.72
CA ARG A 57 14.36 -4.78 3.98
C ARG A 57 14.84 -6.00 4.77
N PHE A 58 14.05 -7.06 4.81
CA PHE A 58 14.40 -8.32 5.47
C PHE A 58 15.62 -8.99 4.82
N ASN A 59 15.64 -9.10 3.50
CA ASN A 59 16.75 -9.74 2.79
C ASN A 59 18.03 -8.91 2.82
N LEU A 60 17.93 -7.57 2.79
CA LEU A 60 19.08 -6.70 3.06
C LEU A 60 19.66 -6.96 4.45
N ARG A 61 18.80 -7.12 5.47
CA ARG A 61 19.23 -7.49 6.83
C ARG A 61 19.91 -8.86 6.88
N ASN A 62 19.39 -9.85 6.15
CA ASN A 62 19.99 -11.19 6.09
C ASN A 62 21.41 -11.18 5.54
N ILE A 63 21.72 -10.31 4.58
CA ILE A 63 23.09 -10.14 4.06
C ILE A 63 24.02 -9.66 5.19
N VAL A 64 23.59 -8.66 5.96
CA VAL A 64 24.37 -8.15 7.10
C VAL A 64 24.61 -9.24 8.14
N VAL A 65 23.58 -10.02 8.46
CA VAL A 65 23.68 -11.13 9.42
C VAL A 65 24.69 -12.15 8.91
N ALA A 66 24.56 -12.62 7.67
CA ALA A 66 25.47 -13.61 7.09
C ALA A 66 26.93 -13.11 7.06
N GLN A 67 27.17 -11.86 6.67
CA GLN A 67 28.51 -11.26 6.67
C GLN A 67 29.12 -11.16 8.07
N ARG A 68 28.33 -10.78 9.07
CA ARG A 68 28.79 -10.74 10.47
C ARG A 68 29.06 -12.13 11.02
N THR A 69 28.23 -13.12 10.66
CA THR A 69 28.44 -14.52 11.04
C THR A 69 29.78 -15.03 10.49
N LEU A 70 30.17 -14.66 9.26
CA LEU A 70 31.44 -15.07 8.67
C LEU A 70 32.69 -14.61 9.45
N LEU A 71 32.57 -13.62 10.35
CA LEU A 71 33.63 -13.21 11.26
C LEU A 71 33.89 -14.19 12.41
N MET A 72 33.09 -15.24 12.57
CA MET A 72 33.35 -16.26 13.59
C MET A 72 34.44 -17.22 13.09
N GLU A 73 35.58 -17.25 13.80
CA GLU A 73 36.73 -18.09 13.46
C GLU A 73 36.40 -19.59 13.41
N HIS A 74 35.56 -20.05 14.34
CA HIS A 74 35.25 -21.46 14.55
C HIS A 74 34.17 -22.04 13.61
N LEU A 75 33.73 -21.28 12.60
CA LEU A 75 32.80 -21.79 11.60
C LEU A 75 33.42 -22.92 10.77
N SER A 76 32.71 -24.04 10.69
CA SER A 76 33.08 -25.10 9.76
C SER A 76 32.99 -24.64 8.30
N PRO A 77 33.72 -25.29 7.36
CA PRO A 77 33.62 -24.96 5.93
C PRO A 77 32.19 -25.03 5.39
N GLN A 78 31.39 -25.98 5.88
CA GLN A 78 29.98 -26.12 5.51
C GLN A 78 29.15 -24.90 5.96
N GLU A 79 29.35 -24.43 7.19
CA GLU A 79 28.62 -23.28 7.71
C GLU A 79 29.04 -21.97 7.03
N ARG A 80 30.32 -21.80 6.70
CA ARG A 80 30.79 -20.66 5.88
C ARG A 80 30.12 -20.66 4.51
N LYS A 81 30.14 -21.81 3.81
CA LYS A 81 29.43 -21.97 2.53
C LYS A 81 27.96 -21.60 2.66
N ARG A 82 27.28 -22.07 3.72
CA ARG A 82 25.87 -21.73 3.98
C ARG A 82 25.66 -20.21 4.11
N GLN A 83 26.56 -19.48 4.75
CA GLN A 83 26.43 -18.01 4.83
C GLN A 83 26.61 -17.33 3.48
N LEU A 84 27.54 -17.80 2.65
CA LEU A 84 27.70 -17.29 1.28
C LEU A 84 26.47 -17.58 0.42
N ASP A 85 25.91 -18.80 0.53
CA ASP A 85 24.67 -19.18 -0.14
C ASP A 85 23.50 -18.29 0.33
N ASN A 86 23.41 -17.99 1.64
CA ASN A 86 22.41 -17.08 2.20
C ASN A 86 22.52 -15.67 1.62
N VAL A 87 23.72 -15.14 1.43
CA VAL A 87 23.94 -13.83 0.78
C VAL A 87 23.43 -13.86 -0.67
N GLN A 88 23.74 -14.91 -1.42
CA GLN A 88 23.29 -15.04 -2.81
C GLN A 88 21.76 -15.17 -2.90
N ALA A 89 21.16 -16.02 -2.07
CA ALA A 89 19.72 -16.20 -2.01
C ALA A 89 19.01 -14.90 -1.63
N ALA A 90 19.50 -14.19 -0.61
CA ALA A 90 18.95 -12.90 -0.20
C ALA A 90 19.02 -11.87 -1.34
N ARG A 91 20.14 -11.83 -2.08
CA ARG A 91 20.32 -10.96 -3.25
C ARG A 91 19.28 -11.23 -4.34
N GLN A 92 19.04 -12.50 -4.65
CA GLN A 92 18.03 -12.88 -5.64
C GLN A 92 16.62 -12.51 -5.18
N THR A 93 16.28 -12.84 -3.93
CA THR A 93 14.94 -12.57 -3.38
C THR A 93 14.62 -11.08 -3.35
N TYR A 94 15.53 -10.23 -2.86
CA TYR A 94 15.23 -8.80 -2.85
C TYR A 94 15.19 -8.21 -4.26
N GLN A 95 15.94 -8.74 -5.23
CA GLN A 95 15.86 -8.29 -6.63
C GLN A 95 14.49 -8.60 -7.25
N GLN A 96 13.94 -9.78 -6.98
CA GLN A 96 12.59 -10.14 -7.41
C GLN A 96 11.54 -9.23 -6.76
N ALA A 97 11.66 -8.99 -5.45
CA ALA A 97 10.78 -8.08 -4.73
C ALA A 97 10.89 -6.63 -5.23
N MET A 98 12.08 -6.17 -5.61
CA MET A 98 12.26 -4.87 -6.27
C MET A 98 11.49 -4.80 -7.59
N ALA A 99 11.58 -5.83 -8.44
CA ALA A 99 10.87 -5.85 -9.71
C ALA A 99 9.34 -5.90 -9.52
N ALA A 100 8.86 -6.67 -8.54
CA ALA A 100 7.45 -6.74 -8.18
C ALA A 100 6.93 -5.39 -7.65
N PHE A 101 7.70 -4.72 -6.78
CA PHE A 101 7.39 -3.38 -6.31
C PHE A 101 7.33 -2.39 -7.47
N GLU A 102 8.32 -2.39 -8.37
CA GLU A 102 8.37 -1.49 -9.53
C GLU A 102 7.20 -1.66 -10.54
N ALA A 103 6.56 -2.83 -10.55
CA ALA A 103 5.40 -3.07 -11.39
C ALA A 103 4.10 -2.44 -10.83
N LEU A 104 4.11 -2.01 -9.56
CA LEU A 104 2.96 -1.38 -8.92
C LEU A 104 2.91 0.12 -9.22
N PRO A 105 1.71 0.72 -9.25
CA PRO A 105 1.59 2.16 -9.44
C PRO A 105 2.07 2.93 -8.21
N HIS A 106 2.90 3.94 -8.44
CA HIS A 106 3.48 4.78 -7.39
C HIS A 106 3.16 6.26 -7.61
N SER A 107 3.21 7.04 -6.52
CA SER A 107 3.26 8.49 -6.62
C SER A 107 4.66 8.98 -7.00
N ALA A 108 4.73 10.23 -7.50
CA ALA A 108 6.00 10.87 -7.83
C ALA A 108 6.95 10.99 -6.62
N GLU A 109 6.42 11.17 -5.40
CA GLU A 109 7.21 11.19 -4.16
C GLU A 109 7.87 9.83 -3.92
N VAL A 110 7.11 8.75 -4.03
CA VAL A 110 7.61 7.37 -3.88
C VAL A 110 8.64 7.05 -4.97
N ASP A 111 8.39 7.38 -6.23
CA ASP A 111 9.33 7.15 -7.33
C ASP A 111 10.65 7.91 -7.15
N ALA A 112 10.60 9.13 -6.62
CA ALA A 112 11.80 9.92 -6.33
C ALA A 112 12.66 9.24 -5.25
N LEU A 113 12.05 8.84 -4.14
CA LEU A 113 12.75 8.13 -3.05
C LEU A 113 13.25 6.75 -3.51
N TRP A 114 12.46 6.06 -4.33
CA TRP A 114 12.85 4.77 -4.89
C TRP A 114 14.11 4.86 -5.76
N ARG A 115 14.22 5.89 -6.61
CA ARG A 115 15.43 6.12 -7.40
C ARG A 115 16.67 6.32 -6.52
N GLN A 116 16.56 7.09 -5.44
CA GLN A 116 17.65 7.30 -4.48
C GLN A 116 18.04 5.99 -3.79
N PHE A 117 17.06 5.21 -3.34
CA PHE A 117 17.29 3.89 -2.77
C PHE A 117 17.99 2.94 -3.75
N LYS A 118 17.60 2.92 -5.02
CA LYS A 118 18.25 2.07 -6.04
C LYS A 118 19.71 2.43 -6.25
N GLN A 119 20.03 3.72 -6.27
CA GLN A 119 21.42 4.17 -6.35
C GLN A 119 22.23 3.67 -5.13
N LEU A 120 21.69 3.86 -3.93
CA LEU A 120 22.34 3.37 -2.69
C LEU A 120 22.51 1.84 -2.67
N ILE A 121 21.57 1.08 -3.24
CA ILE A 121 21.75 -0.37 -3.41
C ILE A 121 23.00 -0.69 -4.23
N GLN A 122 23.24 0.01 -5.34
CA GLN A 122 24.39 -0.27 -6.20
C GLN A 122 25.70 0.07 -5.48
N GLU A 123 25.73 1.21 -4.79
CA GLU A 123 26.87 1.61 -3.95
C GLU A 123 27.13 0.59 -2.83
N THR A 124 26.08 0.13 -2.16
CA THR A 124 26.16 -0.86 -1.09
C THR A 124 26.58 -2.24 -1.61
N ARG A 125 26.22 -2.63 -2.84
CA ARG A 125 26.74 -3.86 -3.47
C ARG A 125 28.26 -3.79 -3.64
N ALA A 126 28.78 -2.69 -4.17
CA ALA A 126 30.22 -2.51 -4.32
C ALA A 126 30.97 -2.57 -2.97
N VAL A 127 30.38 -2.01 -1.92
CA VAL A 127 30.89 -2.16 -0.55
C VAL A 127 30.87 -3.62 -0.10
N ASN A 128 29.75 -4.32 -0.28
CA ASN A 128 29.62 -5.72 0.11
C ASN A 128 30.60 -6.65 -0.62
N ASP A 129 30.92 -6.36 -1.88
CA ASP A 129 31.88 -7.14 -2.65
C ASP A 129 33.32 -6.90 -2.15
N LYS A 130 33.66 -5.67 -1.75
CA LYS A 130 34.92 -5.39 -1.03
C LYS A 130 34.99 -6.11 0.31
N VAL A 131 33.90 -6.07 1.09
CA VAL A 131 33.79 -6.80 2.36
C VAL A 131 34.03 -8.29 2.16
N ALA A 132 33.37 -8.90 1.17
CA ALA A 132 33.54 -10.31 0.86
C ALA A 132 34.99 -10.66 0.49
N ALA A 133 35.67 -9.81 -0.29
CA ALA A 133 37.07 -10.02 -0.65
C ALA A 133 38.00 -9.95 0.58
N VAL A 134 37.81 -8.97 1.48
CA VAL A 134 38.63 -8.86 2.70
C VAL A 134 38.40 -10.05 3.63
N VAL A 135 37.15 -10.48 3.81
CA VAL A 135 36.82 -11.66 4.61
C VAL A 135 37.48 -12.91 4.00
N ALA A 136 37.38 -13.12 2.69
CA ALA A 136 38.00 -14.26 2.02
C ALA A 136 39.54 -14.29 2.14
N GLU A 137 40.21 -13.14 2.16
CA GLU A 137 41.66 -13.08 2.40
C GLU A 137 42.06 -13.39 3.84
N TRP A 138 41.22 -13.03 4.81
CA TRP A 138 41.39 -13.42 6.20
C TRP A 138 41.14 -14.92 6.41
N GLU A 139 40.14 -15.50 5.73
CA GLU A 139 39.84 -16.93 5.83
C GLU A 139 41.01 -17.85 5.44
N LYS A 140 41.96 -17.37 4.62
CA LYS A 140 43.17 -18.13 4.25
C LYS A 140 44.17 -18.29 5.39
N ASP A 141 44.11 -17.42 6.39
CA ASP A 141 45.02 -17.36 7.53
C ASP A 141 44.29 -16.73 8.72
N MET A 142 43.36 -17.50 9.31
CA MET A 142 42.45 -16.99 10.35
C MET A 142 43.16 -16.60 11.65
N ALA A 143 44.37 -17.12 11.91
CA ALA A 143 45.18 -16.78 13.07
C ALA A 143 45.86 -15.41 12.95
N ASN A 144 45.77 -14.76 11.80
CA ASN A 144 46.39 -13.47 11.54
C ASN A 144 45.54 -12.32 12.08
N GLU A 145 45.96 -11.77 13.23
CA GLU A 145 45.26 -10.68 13.92
C GLU A 145 45.09 -9.42 13.05
N ASP A 146 46.09 -9.05 12.25
CA ASP A 146 46.01 -7.88 11.35
C ASP A 146 44.93 -8.06 10.27
N LYS A 147 44.80 -9.28 9.73
CA LYS A 147 43.76 -9.59 8.75
C LYS A 147 42.38 -9.68 9.42
N ALA A 148 42.30 -10.23 10.63
CA ALA A 148 41.07 -10.28 11.41
C ALA A 148 40.54 -8.86 11.68
N ALA A 149 41.39 -7.94 12.14
CA ALA A 149 41.03 -6.55 12.37
C ALA A 149 40.55 -5.84 11.10
N LYS A 150 41.18 -6.11 9.95
CA LYS A 150 40.72 -5.58 8.65
C LYS A 150 39.37 -6.14 8.23
N ALA A 151 39.12 -7.42 8.46
CA ALA A 151 37.83 -8.05 8.16
C ALA A 151 36.72 -7.49 9.05
N GLU A 152 37.00 -7.32 10.35
CA GLU A 152 36.08 -6.69 11.30
C GLU A 152 35.74 -5.26 10.90
N GLU A 153 36.75 -4.42 10.61
CA GLU A 153 36.55 -3.04 10.18
C GLU A 153 35.77 -2.96 8.85
N ALA A 154 36.05 -3.86 7.91
CA ALA A 154 35.30 -3.92 6.66
C ALA A 154 33.82 -4.27 6.89
N VAL A 155 33.52 -5.29 7.71
CA VAL A 155 32.14 -5.77 7.95
C VAL A 155 31.35 -4.81 8.86
N ILE A 156 31.94 -4.37 9.97
CA ILE A 156 31.26 -3.59 11.02
C ILE A 156 31.31 -2.09 10.72
N GLY A 157 32.46 -1.58 10.26
CA GLY A 157 32.67 -0.18 9.90
C GLY A 157 32.06 0.14 8.55
N LEU A 158 32.79 -0.14 7.47
CA LEU A 158 32.39 0.21 6.10
C LEU A 158 31.04 -0.40 5.70
N GLY A 159 30.90 -1.72 5.88
CA GLY A 159 29.66 -2.45 5.63
C GLY A 159 28.53 -1.94 6.53
N GLY A 160 28.79 -1.72 7.82
CA GLY A 160 27.78 -1.21 8.74
C GLY A 160 27.26 0.17 8.37
N GLU A 161 28.13 1.09 7.93
CA GLU A 161 27.73 2.44 7.49
C GLU A 161 26.88 2.39 6.22
N ALA A 162 27.32 1.66 5.19
CA ALA A 162 26.56 1.50 3.95
C ALA A 162 25.17 0.91 4.23
N ASN A 163 25.10 -0.11 5.08
CA ASN A 163 23.84 -0.74 5.46
C ASN A 163 22.91 0.17 6.28
N ARG A 164 23.44 1.08 7.12
CA ARG A 164 22.61 2.07 7.83
C ARG A 164 21.95 3.04 6.85
N LYS A 165 22.75 3.65 5.96
CA LYS A 165 22.25 4.55 4.89
C LYS A 165 21.19 3.87 4.04
N LEU A 166 21.43 2.60 3.68
CA LEU A 166 20.49 1.82 2.88
C LEU A 166 19.18 1.50 3.63
N ASN A 167 19.26 1.18 4.93
CA ASN A 167 18.08 0.95 5.77
C ASN A 167 17.24 2.22 5.98
N ASP A 168 17.89 3.38 6.14
CA ASP A 168 17.19 4.65 6.26
C ASP A 168 16.47 5.00 4.95
N ALA A 169 17.11 4.78 3.80
CA ALA A 169 16.52 5.02 2.49
C ALA A 169 15.27 4.14 2.23
N ILE A 170 15.33 2.83 2.52
CA ILE A 170 14.13 1.98 2.35
C ILE A 170 13.03 2.34 3.35
N ALA A 171 13.38 2.78 4.57
CA ALA A 171 12.40 3.25 5.54
C ALA A 171 11.68 4.53 5.07
N GLN A 172 12.39 5.44 4.38
CA GLN A 172 11.77 6.62 3.75
C GLN A 172 10.79 6.22 2.65
N VAL A 173 11.15 5.24 1.79
CA VAL A 173 10.24 4.71 0.76
C VAL A 173 9.00 4.11 1.43
N MET A 174 9.16 3.26 2.44
CA MET A 174 8.03 2.68 3.18
C MET A 174 7.13 3.74 3.83
N SER A 175 7.72 4.79 4.41
CA SER A 175 6.99 5.88 5.04
C SER A 175 6.19 6.69 4.01
N ALA A 176 6.77 6.97 2.84
CA ALA A 176 6.10 7.67 1.75
C ALA A 176 4.95 6.82 1.16
N THR A 177 5.16 5.52 0.95
CA THR A 177 4.10 4.60 0.50
C THR A 177 2.95 4.54 1.50
N LEU A 178 3.24 4.46 2.80
CA LEU A 178 2.21 4.48 3.84
C LEU A 178 1.46 5.81 3.87
N LYS A 179 2.17 6.94 3.75
CA LYS A 179 1.57 8.28 3.71
C LYS A 179 0.65 8.43 2.49
N GLN A 180 1.06 7.91 1.33
CA GLN A 180 0.23 7.88 0.12
C GLN A 180 -1.05 7.05 0.36
N ALA A 181 -0.93 5.85 0.92
CA ALA A 181 -2.09 5.01 1.25
C ALA A 181 -3.05 5.71 2.21
N GLN A 182 -2.54 6.41 3.24
CA GLN A 182 -3.35 7.17 4.18
C GLN A 182 -4.03 8.38 3.55
N ALA A 183 -3.39 9.04 2.59
CA ALA A 183 -4.00 10.15 1.86
C ALA A 183 -5.19 9.65 1.02
N ASP A 184 -5.04 8.52 0.33
CA ASP A 184 -6.12 7.92 -0.47
C ASP A 184 -7.30 7.47 0.40
N VAL A 185 -7.04 6.89 1.59
CA VAL A 185 -8.10 6.54 2.55
C VAL A 185 -8.84 7.79 3.03
N ARG A 186 -8.15 8.90 3.32
CA ARG A 186 -8.83 10.15 3.73
C ARG A 186 -9.73 10.71 2.64
N VAL A 187 -9.31 10.63 1.37
CA VAL A 187 -10.15 11.00 0.24
C VAL A 187 -11.37 10.07 0.16
N ALA A 188 -11.16 8.76 0.30
CA ALA A 188 -12.21 7.76 0.32
C ALA A 188 -13.27 7.98 1.41
N ASP A 189 -12.83 8.29 2.63
CA ASP A 189 -13.71 8.58 3.75
C ASP A 189 -14.55 9.83 3.45
N SER A 190 -13.92 10.90 2.96
CA SER A 190 -14.63 12.15 2.64
C SER A 190 -15.67 11.99 1.53
N ASP A 191 -15.41 11.15 0.53
CA ASP A 191 -16.37 10.83 -0.53
C ASP A 191 -17.51 9.95 -0.01
N THR A 192 -17.19 8.98 0.85
CA THR A 192 -18.18 8.09 1.46
C THR A 192 -19.11 8.85 2.39
N ASP A 193 -18.59 9.77 3.21
CA ASP A 193 -19.39 10.62 4.11
C ASP A 193 -20.39 11.51 3.36
N ARG A 194 -19.97 12.07 2.21
CA ARG A 194 -20.86 12.85 1.34
C ARG A 194 -21.99 11.98 0.77
N LEU A 195 -21.67 10.79 0.27
CA LEU A 195 -22.67 9.86 -0.26
C LEU A 195 -23.64 9.40 0.84
N ASN A 196 -23.14 9.09 2.03
CA ASN A 196 -23.95 8.72 3.20
C ASN A 196 -24.89 9.85 3.60
N THR A 197 -24.41 11.10 3.66
CA THR A 197 -25.25 12.27 3.99
C THR A 197 -26.39 12.45 3.00
N ILE A 198 -26.11 12.37 1.69
CA ILE A 198 -27.13 12.47 0.64
C ILE A 198 -28.15 11.33 0.76
N MET A 199 -27.68 10.09 0.98
CA MET A 199 -28.55 8.94 1.15
C MET A 199 -29.45 9.05 2.37
N LEU A 200 -28.94 9.53 3.51
CA LEU A 200 -29.74 9.76 4.73
C LEU A 200 -30.82 10.83 4.52
N VAL A 201 -30.48 11.92 3.83
CA VAL A 201 -31.46 12.96 3.51
C VAL A 201 -32.55 12.41 2.59
N LEU A 202 -32.18 11.67 1.54
CA LEU A 202 -33.14 11.10 0.60
C LEU A 202 -33.99 9.98 1.22
N SER A 203 -33.44 9.17 2.13
CA SER A 203 -34.17 8.09 2.80
C SER A 203 -35.25 8.61 3.74
N VAL A 204 -35.13 9.84 4.24
CA VAL A 204 -36.17 10.52 5.03
C VAL A 204 -37.12 11.32 4.15
N LEU A 205 -36.60 12.09 3.18
CA LEU A 205 -37.42 12.94 2.33
C LEU A 205 -38.34 12.14 1.40
N ALA A 206 -37.88 11.02 0.85
CA ALA A 206 -38.68 10.24 -0.10
C ALA A 206 -39.96 9.65 0.54
N PRO A 207 -39.91 9.01 1.73
CA PRO A 207 -41.12 8.61 2.44
C PRO A 207 -42.03 9.78 2.80
N LEU A 208 -41.48 10.90 3.28
CA LEU A 208 -42.29 12.09 3.62
C LEU A 208 -43.01 12.66 2.39
N ALA A 209 -42.32 12.76 1.25
CA ALA A 209 -42.91 13.16 -0.02
C ALA A 209 -43.99 12.18 -0.49
N SER A 210 -43.75 10.87 -0.33
CA SER A 210 -44.74 9.83 -0.64
C SER A 210 -46.01 9.97 0.20
N VAL A 211 -45.87 10.18 1.51
CA VAL A 211 -47.01 10.40 2.42
C VAL A 211 -47.75 11.69 2.05
N ALA A 212 -47.04 12.79 1.82
CA ALA A 212 -47.64 14.06 1.43
C ALA A 212 -48.40 13.95 0.10
N ALA A 213 -47.83 13.29 -0.90
CA ALA A 213 -48.49 13.04 -2.18
C ALA A 213 -49.76 12.21 -2.00
N GLY A 214 -49.73 11.16 -1.17
CA GLY A 214 -50.91 10.35 -0.82
C GLY A 214 -52.02 11.18 -0.16
N LEU A 215 -51.68 12.06 0.78
CA LEU A 215 -52.63 12.96 1.44
C LEU A 215 -53.24 13.99 0.46
N VAL A 216 -52.42 14.57 -0.42
CA VAL A 216 -52.88 15.53 -1.43
C VAL A 216 -53.84 14.86 -2.42
N VAL A 217 -53.50 13.67 -2.93
CA VAL A 217 -54.38 12.92 -3.83
C VAL A 217 -55.68 12.55 -3.12
N THR A 218 -55.61 12.09 -1.87
CA THR A 218 -56.81 11.73 -1.09
C THR A 218 -57.73 12.93 -0.89
N ARG A 219 -57.22 14.09 -0.44
CA ARG A 219 -58.01 15.33 -0.33
C ARG A 219 -58.61 15.71 -1.68
N SER A 220 -57.81 15.66 -2.74
CA SER A 220 -58.25 16.02 -4.08
C SER A 220 -59.38 15.15 -4.66
N ILE A 221 -59.55 13.93 -4.14
CA ILE A 221 -60.65 13.02 -4.50
C ILE A 221 -61.85 13.21 -3.57
N VAL A 222 -61.64 13.40 -2.27
CA VAL A 222 -62.70 13.37 -1.25
C VAL A 222 -63.37 14.73 -1.02
N THR A 223 -62.68 15.86 -1.27
CA THR A 223 -63.32 17.19 -1.23
C THR A 223 -64.00 17.49 -2.58
N PRO A 224 -65.35 17.54 -2.66
CA PRO A 224 -66.04 17.91 -3.89
C PRO A 224 -65.83 19.40 -4.19
N LEU A 225 -65.73 19.74 -5.48
CA LEU A 225 -65.78 21.12 -5.99
C LEU A 225 -67.18 21.71 -5.81
#